data_AF-A0A2S9T4A2-F1
#
_entry.id   AF-A0A2S9T4A2-F1
#
_cell.length_a   1.000
_cell.length_b   1.000
_cell.length_c   1.000
_cell.angle_alpha   90.00
_cell.angle_beta   90.00
_cell.angle_gamma   90.00
#
_symmetry.space_group_name_H-M   'P 1'
#
loop_
_entity.id
_entity.type
_entity.pdbx_description
1 polymer ?
#
loop_
_entity_poly.entity_id
_entity_poly.type
_entity_poly.pdbx_seq_one_letter_code
_entity_poly.pdbx_strand_id
1 'polypeptide(L)'
;MLNTKENIDFKKVNTNLKKELSLLGFDISNQSCLNLLSRAIGYQNYNTYLGLNPEIIKIDKISIKNFLKEETHKFLRFYNKENALNYLEIERLVYLTNYNEYEVFIDKEVSSIGDKYFLQFRLKNNETKRVLFAPEFQSFSLYVYPSIEEAYSDYHFQINSFENKENLKYFFRDTIKHLDGKRWYCEEIHNDLLNLMDFIYNDIDSFSNILKQYPEEVIKEKYQNSVSDFFK
;
A
#
# COMPACT_ATOMS: atom_id res chain seq x y z
N MET A 1 -13.31 -33.94 -2.35
CA MET A 1 -13.42 -32.54 -2.77
C MET A 1 -12.05 -32.09 -3.23
N LEU A 2 -11.91 -31.61 -4.48
CA LEU A 2 -10.69 -30.95 -4.94
C LEU A 2 -10.68 -29.56 -4.30
N ASN A 3 -9.74 -29.31 -3.39
CA ASN A 3 -9.55 -27.97 -2.84
C ASN A 3 -9.17 -27.03 -4.00
N THR A 4 -9.85 -25.89 -4.12
CA THR A 4 -9.41 -24.78 -4.97
C THR A 4 -8.03 -24.31 -4.52
N LYS A 5 -7.26 -23.66 -5.41
CA LYS A 5 -5.90 -23.15 -5.14
C LYS A 5 -5.79 -22.32 -3.84
N GLU A 6 -6.90 -21.75 -3.39
CA GLU A 6 -7.02 -20.85 -2.23
C GLU A 6 -7.07 -21.57 -0.87
N ASN A 7 -7.29 -22.90 -0.82
CA ASN A 7 -7.53 -23.63 0.45
C ASN A 7 -6.47 -24.71 0.75
N ILE A 8 -5.27 -24.60 0.19
CA ILE A 8 -4.20 -25.57 0.43
C ILE A 8 -3.33 -25.09 1.59
N ASP A 9 -3.34 -25.84 2.70
CA ASP A 9 -2.36 -25.68 3.78
C ASP A 9 -0.97 -26.13 3.29
N PHE A 10 -0.26 -25.20 2.67
CA PHE A 10 1.00 -25.43 1.98
C PHE A 10 2.08 -26.02 2.92
N LYS A 11 2.10 -25.61 4.20
CA LYS A 11 3.06 -26.11 5.19
C LYS A 11 2.76 -27.57 5.55
N LYS A 12 1.50 -27.90 5.78
CA LYS A 12 1.08 -29.28 6.09
C LYS A 12 1.30 -30.21 4.90
N VAL A 13 0.96 -29.77 3.69
CA VAL A 13 1.18 -30.56 2.47
C VAL A 13 2.67 -30.76 2.22
N ASN A 14 3.51 -29.73 2.39
CA ASN A 14 4.96 -29.86 2.26
C ASN A 14 5.55 -30.85 3.28
N THR A 15 5.10 -30.79 4.53
CA THR A 15 5.54 -31.73 5.58
C THR A 15 5.18 -33.17 5.25
N ASN A 16 3.95 -33.40 4.78
CA ASN A 16 3.48 -34.72 4.37
C ASN A 16 4.25 -35.23 3.15
N LEU A 17 4.43 -34.39 2.12
CA LEU A 17 5.15 -34.73 0.90
C LEU A 17 6.60 -35.14 1.20
N LYS A 18 7.31 -34.36 2.04
CA LYS A 18 8.68 -34.69 2.45
C LYS A 18 8.75 -36.03 3.18
N LYS A 19 7.78 -36.30 4.06
CA LYS A 19 7.70 -37.58 4.79
C LYS A 19 7.51 -38.76 3.84
N GLU A 20 6.55 -38.67 2.92
CA GLU A 20 6.29 -39.73 1.94
C GLU A 20 7.48 -39.97 1.00
N LEU A 21 8.10 -38.90 0.49
CA LEU A 21 9.29 -39.00 -0.36
C LEU A 21 10.47 -39.65 0.37
N SER A 22 10.65 -39.32 1.66
CA SER A 22 11.66 -39.95 2.51
C SER A 22 11.40 -41.44 2.72
N LEU A 23 10.14 -41.86 2.91
CA LEU A 23 9.76 -43.28 3.00
C LEU A 23 10.02 -44.05 1.70
N LEU A 24 9.96 -43.37 0.56
CA LEU A 24 10.30 -43.92 -0.76
C LEU A 24 11.80 -43.88 -1.08
N GLY A 25 12.64 -43.44 -0.15
CA GLY A 25 14.11 -43.41 -0.30
C GLY A 25 14.66 -42.15 -0.98
N PHE A 26 13.84 -41.12 -1.19
CA PHE A 26 14.32 -39.83 -1.72
C PHE A 26 14.76 -38.91 -0.58
N ASP A 27 16.04 -38.50 -0.59
CA ASP A 27 16.55 -37.44 0.29
C ASP A 27 16.38 -36.06 -0.37
N ILE A 28 15.27 -35.40 -0.06
CA ILE A 28 14.89 -34.13 -0.67
C ILE A 28 14.89 -33.02 0.39
N SER A 29 15.59 -31.93 0.07
CA SER A 29 15.61 -30.73 0.91
C SER A 29 14.22 -30.14 1.10
N ASN A 30 14.01 -29.43 2.21
CA ASN A 30 12.73 -28.76 2.46
C ASN A 30 12.39 -27.74 1.34
N GLN A 31 13.39 -27.01 0.86
CA GLN A 31 13.23 -26.04 -0.23
C GLN A 31 12.83 -26.71 -1.55
N SER A 32 13.39 -27.87 -1.85
CA SER A 32 13.05 -28.64 -3.04
C SER A 32 11.61 -29.17 -2.99
N CYS A 33 11.14 -29.62 -1.83
CA CYS A 33 9.73 -30.01 -1.64
C CYS A 33 8.78 -28.82 -1.82
N LEU A 34 9.12 -27.64 -1.27
CA LEU A 34 8.32 -26.43 -1.42
C LEU A 34 8.21 -26.01 -2.90
N ASN A 35 9.31 -26.11 -3.66
CA ASN A 35 9.31 -25.83 -5.09
C ASN A 35 8.49 -26.85 -5.89
N LEU A 36 8.56 -28.14 -5.56
CA LEU A 36 7.74 -29.19 -6.18
C LEU A 36 6.26 -28.95 -5.94
N LEU A 37 5.88 -28.66 -4.70
CA LEU A 37 4.49 -28.36 -4.33
C LEU A 37 3.99 -27.10 -5.07
N SER A 38 4.82 -26.07 -5.17
CA SER A 38 4.48 -24.82 -5.88
C SER A 38 4.19 -25.07 -7.35
N ARG A 39 5.03 -25.89 -8.00
CA ARG A 39 4.85 -26.30 -9.40
C ARG A 39 3.60 -27.14 -9.60
N ALA A 40 3.32 -28.06 -8.68
CA ALA A 40 2.12 -28.91 -8.75
C ALA A 40 0.82 -28.11 -8.73
N ILE A 41 0.80 -26.95 -8.06
CA ILE A 41 -0.38 -26.06 -8.01
C ILE A 41 -0.33 -24.93 -9.05
N GLY A 42 0.66 -24.94 -9.96
CA GLY A 42 0.74 -24.06 -11.12
C GLY A 42 1.60 -22.80 -10.97
N TYR A 43 2.49 -22.72 -9.97
CA TYR A 43 3.47 -21.64 -9.84
C TYR A 43 4.87 -22.08 -10.30
N GLN A 44 5.72 -21.14 -10.73
CA GLN A 44 7.06 -21.46 -11.23
C GLN A 44 7.98 -22.03 -10.13
N ASN A 45 7.91 -21.47 -8.91
CA ASN A 45 8.66 -21.87 -7.73
C ASN A 45 7.98 -21.33 -6.44
N TYR A 46 8.54 -21.65 -5.28
CA TYR A 46 8.00 -21.25 -3.99
C TYR A 46 8.04 -19.74 -3.73
N ASN A 47 9.05 -19.04 -4.24
CA ASN A 47 9.10 -17.58 -4.11
C ASN A 47 8.01 -16.91 -4.94
N THR A 48 7.67 -17.46 -6.11
CA THR A 48 6.52 -17.01 -6.92
C THR A 48 5.21 -17.25 -6.20
N TYR A 49 5.05 -18.41 -5.56
CA TYR A 49 3.88 -18.71 -4.72
C TYR A 49 3.73 -17.69 -3.58
N LEU A 50 4.80 -17.42 -2.83
CA LEU A 50 4.80 -16.45 -1.75
C LEU A 50 4.48 -15.04 -2.25
N GLY A 51 5.12 -14.59 -3.33
CA GLY A 51 4.90 -13.25 -3.89
C GLY A 51 3.48 -13.01 -4.42
N LEU A 52 2.75 -14.06 -4.79
CA LEU A 52 1.37 -14.00 -5.26
C LEU A 52 0.34 -14.30 -4.17
N ASN A 53 0.76 -14.81 -3.01
CA ASN A 53 -0.10 -15.13 -1.87
C ASN A 53 0.43 -14.42 -0.60
N PRO A 54 0.38 -13.07 -0.57
CA PRO A 54 1.00 -12.26 0.49
C PRO A 54 0.42 -12.53 1.89
N GLU A 55 -0.80 -13.05 2.00
CA GLU A 55 -1.43 -13.44 3.27
C GLU A 55 -0.63 -14.52 4.05
N ILE A 56 0.23 -15.29 3.36
CA ILE A 56 1.02 -16.40 3.92
C ILE A 56 2.36 -15.92 4.48
N ILE A 57 2.83 -14.75 4.04
CA ILE A 57 4.05 -14.14 4.51
C ILE A 57 3.74 -13.38 5.80
N LYS A 58 3.78 -14.06 6.95
CA LYS A 58 4.04 -13.38 8.23
C LYS A 58 5.51 -12.95 8.25
N ILE A 59 5.85 -11.89 7.50
CA ILE A 59 7.04 -11.10 7.82
C ILE A 59 6.74 -10.47 9.17
N ASP A 60 7.61 -10.67 10.15
CA ASP A 60 7.57 -9.88 11.38
C ASP A 60 7.66 -8.41 10.97
N LYS A 61 6.52 -7.73 10.97
CA LYS A 61 6.45 -6.32 10.59
C LYS A 61 7.24 -5.53 11.63
N ILE A 62 8.28 -4.84 11.17
CA ILE A 62 9.02 -3.92 12.01
C ILE A 62 8.15 -2.66 12.10
N SER A 63 7.61 -2.40 13.27
CA SER A 63 6.90 -1.13 13.51
C SER A 63 7.92 -0.04 13.83
N ILE A 64 7.99 0.95 12.96
CA ILE A 64 8.72 2.21 13.15
C ILE A 64 7.83 3.31 13.73
N LYS A 65 6.51 3.07 13.86
CA LYS A 65 5.55 4.05 14.37
C LYS A 65 5.95 4.66 15.70
N ASN A 66 6.39 3.83 16.66
CA ASN A 66 6.81 4.33 17.98
C ASN A 66 8.06 5.23 17.88
N PHE A 67 9.05 4.82 17.09
CA PHE A 67 10.23 5.64 16.81
C PHE A 67 9.85 6.99 16.21
N LEU A 68 8.99 7.01 15.18
CA LEU A 68 8.53 8.24 14.56
C LEU A 68 7.81 9.11 15.59
N LYS A 69 6.85 8.54 16.34
CA LYS A 69 6.09 9.25 17.36
C LYS A 69 7.01 9.92 18.38
N GLU A 70 7.96 9.20 18.97
CA GLU A 70 8.90 9.76 19.95
C GLU A 70 9.73 10.93 19.40
N GLU A 71 10.13 10.83 18.13
CA GLU A 71 10.99 11.82 17.47
C GLU A 71 10.24 13.04 16.91
N THR A 72 8.91 12.97 16.76
CA THR A 72 8.12 13.99 16.06
C THR A 72 6.99 14.62 16.89
N HIS A 73 6.56 14.00 17.99
CA HIS A 73 5.39 14.44 18.78
C HIS A 73 5.60 15.76 19.57
N LYS A 74 6.76 16.40 19.46
CA LYS A 74 7.11 17.57 20.28
C LYS A 74 6.53 18.91 19.81
N PHE A 75 5.91 18.99 18.63
CA PHE A 75 5.66 20.30 18.02
C PHE A 75 4.27 20.56 17.42
N LEU A 76 3.32 19.61 17.51
CA LEU A 76 1.95 19.80 17.00
C LEU A 76 1.30 21.01 17.66
N ARG A 77 1.24 22.13 16.94
CA ARG A 77 0.55 23.34 17.40
C ARG A 77 -0.95 23.09 17.30
N PHE A 78 -1.70 23.56 18.30
CA PHE A 78 -3.16 23.50 18.34
C PHE A 78 -3.75 24.00 17.01
N TYR A 79 -4.36 23.09 16.24
CA TYR A 79 -5.09 23.40 15.03
C TYR A 79 -6.55 23.71 15.35
N ASN A 80 -7.14 24.68 14.64
CA ASN A 80 -8.54 25.02 14.77
C ASN A 80 -9.39 23.96 14.05
N LYS A 81 -10.04 23.06 14.82
CA LYS A 81 -10.79 21.88 14.36
C LYS A 81 -11.82 22.14 13.25
N GLU A 82 -12.33 23.37 13.13
CA GLU A 82 -13.44 23.71 12.24
C GLU A 82 -13.10 23.55 10.74
N ASN A 83 -11.83 23.59 10.33
CA ASN A 83 -11.44 23.49 8.91
C ASN A 83 -11.24 22.04 8.40
N ALA A 84 -11.13 21.04 9.29
CA ALA A 84 -10.81 19.67 8.90
C ALA A 84 -12.04 18.84 8.44
N LEU A 85 -13.25 19.25 8.84
CA LEU A 85 -14.46 18.41 8.76
C LEU A 85 -15.18 18.41 7.40
N ASN A 86 -14.84 19.31 6.47
CA ASN A 86 -15.57 19.49 5.22
C ASN A 86 -14.78 19.02 3.98
N TYR A 87 -14.19 17.82 4.01
CA TYR A 87 -13.57 17.22 2.83
C TYR A 87 -14.48 16.15 2.24
N LEU A 88 -15.03 16.41 1.05
CA LEU A 88 -15.74 15.43 0.24
C LEU A 88 -14.74 14.73 -0.67
N GLU A 89 -13.95 13.82 -0.11
CA GLU A 89 -12.97 12.97 -0.82
C GLU A 89 -13.56 12.24 -2.04
N ILE A 90 -14.87 12.01 -2.00
CA ILE A 90 -15.65 11.15 -2.89
C ILE A 90 -15.75 11.70 -4.32
N GLU A 91 -15.48 13.00 -4.55
CA GLU A 91 -15.70 13.58 -5.89
C GLU A 91 -14.49 13.49 -6.84
N ARG A 92 -13.26 13.29 -6.32
CA ARG A 92 -12.04 13.24 -7.15
C ARG A 92 -11.53 11.82 -7.42
N LEU A 93 -11.56 10.97 -6.39
CA LEU A 93 -10.96 9.65 -6.43
C LEU A 93 -12.01 8.59 -6.78
N VAL A 94 -11.72 7.75 -7.76
CA VAL A 94 -12.59 6.61 -8.10
C VAL A 94 -12.16 5.40 -7.28
N TYR A 95 -13.03 4.89 -6.42
CA TYR A 95 -12.78 3.64 -5.71
C TYR A 95 -12.60 2.47 -6.69
N LEU A 96 -11.55 1.67 -6.51
CA LEU A 96 -11.25 0.52 -7.35
C LEU A 96 -11.45 -0.80 -6.62
N THR A 97 -10.76 -1.00 -5.49
CA THR A 97 -10.80 -2.28 -4.76
C THR A 97 -10.19 -2.15 -3.36
N ASN A 98 -10.22 -3.24 -2.59
CA ASN A 98 -9.45 -3.41 -1.38
C ASN A 98 -8.24 -4.31 -1.63
N TYR A 99 -7.11 -4.00 -0.98
CA TYR A 99 -5.92 -4.84 -0.98
C TYR A 99 -5.33 -4.89 0.43
N ASN A 100 -5.43 -6.04 1.11
CA ASN A 100 -5.01 -6.19 2.52
C ASN A 100 -5.61 -5.08 3.41
N GLU A 101 -4.77 -4.26 4.04
CA GLU A 101 -5.16 -3.13 4.90
C GLU A 101 -5.45 -1.84 4.13
N TYR A 102 -5.35 -1.87 2.80
CA TYR A 102 -5.52 -0.72 1.94
C TYR A 102 -6.86 -0.71 1.21
N GLU A 103 -7.41 0.48 1.07
CA GLU A 103 -8.36 0.84 0.03
C GLU A 103 -7.57 1.46 -1.13
N VAL A 104 -7.90 1.02 -2.35
CA VAL A 104 -7.21 1.43 -3.57
C VAL A 104 -8.15 2.27 -4.41
N PHE A 105 -7.64 3.43 -4.83
CA PHE A 105 -8.35 4.41 -5.63
C PHE A 105 -7.59 4.70 -6.91
N ILE A 106 -8.31 5.22 -7.90
CA ILE A 106 -7.75 5.79 -9.11
C ILE A 106 -7.81 7.31 -8.97
N ASP A 107 -6.67 7.96 -9.12
CA ASP A 107 -6.58 9.41 -9.31
C ASP A 107 -6.30 9.72 -10.78
N LYS A 108 -6.76 10.88 -11.22
CA LYS A 108 -6.58 11.39 -12.57
C LYS A 108 -5.87 12.75 -12.48
N GLU A 109 -4.70 12.83 -13.07
CA GLU A 109 -3.98 14.10 -13.24
C GLU A 109 -4.17 14.60 -14.68
N VAL A 110 -4.73 15.80 -14.80
CA VAL A 110 -4.96 16.46 -16.09
C VAL A 110 -3.74 17.31 -16.41
N SER A 111 -3.05 17.01 -17.50
CA SER A 111 -1.89 17.79 -17.97
C SER A 111 -2.10 18.31 -19.39
N SER A 112 -1.27 19.26 -19.81
CA SER A 112 -1.27 19.80 -21.19
C SER A 112 -0.88 18.77 -22.26
N ILE A 113 -0.27 17.65 -21.86
CA ILE A 113 0.23 16.59 -22.75
C ILE A 113 -0.73 15.39 -22.79
N GLY A 114 -1.74 15.38 -21.91
CA GLY A 114 -2.74 14.33 -21.79
C GLY A 114 -3.10 14.04 -20.34
N ASP A 115 -4.17 13.27 -20.18
CA ASP A 115 -4.62 12.78 -18.88
C ASP A 115 -3.76 11.58 -18.46
N LYS A 116 -3.25 11.61 -17.22
CA LYS A 116 -2.54 10.49 -16.60
C LYS A 116 -3.41 9.88 -15.49
N TYR A 117 -3.42 8.55 -15.41
CA TYR A 117 -4.20 7.81 -14.42
C TYR A 117 -3.30 6.91 -13.60
N PHE A 118 -3.45 6.93 -12.27
CA PHE A 118 -2.59 6.15 -11.38
C PHE A 118 -3.31 5.75 -10.10
N LEU A 119 -2.72 4.79 -9.39
CA LEU A 119 -3.29 4.25 -8.16
C LEU A 119 -2.84 5.00 -6.92
N GLN A 120 -3.79 5.30 -6.05
CA GLN A 120 -3.60 5.85 -4.71
C GLN A 120 -4.05 4.84 -3.66
N PHE A 121 -3.27 4.68 -2.60
CA PHE A 121 -3.50 3.72 -1.53
C PHE A 121 -3.74 4.46 -0.22
N ARG A 122 -4.88 4.18 0.41
CA ARG A 122 -5.25 4.69 1.74
C ARG A 122 -5.37 3.52 2.69
N LEU A 123 -5.00 3.67 3.96
CA LEU A 123 -5.34 2.65 4.96
C LEU A 123 -6.85 2.66 5.24
N LYS A 124 -7.44 1.48 5.44
CA LYS A 124 -8.87 1.33 5.80
C LYS A 124 -9.27 2.08 7.08
N ASN A 125 -8.32 2.26 8.00
CA ASN A 125 -8.51 2.97 9.27
C ASN A 125 -7.97 4.42 9.25
N ASN A 126 -7.84 5.01 8.06
CA ASN A 126 -7.46 6.42 7.92
C ASN A 126 -8.62 7.33 8.35
N GLU A 127 -8.46 8.02 9.48
CA GLU A 127 -9.52 8.79 10.14
C GLU A 127 -9.94 10.01 9.32
N THR A 128 -8.96 10.75 8.82
CA THR A 128 -9.19 11.98 8.06
C THR A 128 -9.55 11.71 6.61
N LYS A 129 -9.15 10.54 6.09
CA LYS A 129 -9.21 10.17 4.69
C LYS A 129 -8.47 11.14 3.76
N ARG A 130 -7.38 11.74 4.25
CA ARG A 130 -6.61 12.74 3.50
C ARG A 130 -5.20 12.31 3.19
N VAL A 131 -4.75 11.19 3.75
CA VAL A 131 -3.37 10.72 3.62
C VAL A 131 -3.33 9.46 2.77
N LEU A 132 -2.81 9.60 1.57
CA LEU A 132 -2.71 8.52 0.59
C LEU A 132 -1.26 8.37 0.12
N PHE A 133 -0.95 7.20 -0.42
CA PHE A 133 0.34 6.88 -1.02
C PHE A 133 0.14 6.47 -2.47
N ALA A 134 0.89 7.08 -3.38
CA ALA A 134 0.95 6.74 -4.80
C ALA A 134 2.24 5.94 -5.05
N PRO A 135 2.17 4.60 -5.18
CA PRO A 135 3.37 3.77 -5.26
C PRO A 135 4.15 3.97 -6.56
N GLU A 136 3.49 4.30 -7.67
CA GLU A 136 4.14 4.55 -8.96
C GLU A 136 5.18 5.68 -8.87
N PHE A 137 4.83 6.74 -8.14
CA PHE A 137 5.70 7.89 -7.91
C PHE A 137 6.47 7.83 -6.60
N GLN A 138 6.30 6.74 -5.85
CA GLN A 138 6.81 6.57 -4.49
C GLN A 138 6.57 7.82 -3.64
N SER A 139 5.34 8.34 -3.69
CA SER A 139 5.00 9.63 -3.09
C SER A 139 3.81 9.55 -2.16
N PHE A 140 3.84 10.35 -1.10
CA PHE A 140 2.67 10.58 -0.25
C PHE A 140 1.92 11.79 -0.75
N SER A 141 0.59 11.68 -0.75
CA SER A 141 -0.35 12.73 -1.13
C SER A 141 -1.20 13.10 0.08
N LEU A 142 -1.13 14.37 0.48
CA LEU A 142 -1.94 14.94 1.55
C LEU A 142 -2.95 15.89 0.93
N TYR A 143 -4.21 15.46 0.92
CA TYR A 143 -5.34 16.21 0.39
C TYR A 143 -5.86 17.18 1.45
N VAL A 144 -5.21 18.34 1.53
CA VAL A 144 -5.38 19.30 2.62
C VAL A 144 -6.47 20.32 2.31
N TYR A 145 -6.75 20.58 1.03
CA TYR A 145 -7.74 21.57 0.61
C TYR A 145 -9.11 20.95 0.31
N PRO A 146 -10.22 21.48 0.83
CA PRO A 146 -11.56 20.88 0.70
C PRO A 146 -12.19 21.00 -0.69
N SER A 147 -11.70 21.90 -1.54
CA SER A 147 -12.26 22.14 -2.86
C SER A 147 -11.39 21.57 -3.97
N ILE A 148 -12.03 21.11 -5.05
CA ILE A 148 -11.32 20.62 -6.25
C ILE A 148 -10.48 21.75 -6.87
N GLU A 149 -10.95 23.00 -6.81
CA GLU A 149 -10.19 24.14 -7.35
C GLU A 149 -8.86 24.38 -6.61
N GLU A 150 -8.83 24.16 -5.30
CA GLU A 150 -7.63 24.34 -4.48
C GLU A 150 -6.75 23.09 -4.40
N ALA A 151 -7.22 21.94 -4.89
CA ALA A 151 -6.53 20.66 -4.81
C ALA A 151 -5.18 20.62 -5.55
N TYR A 152 -4.92 21.55 -6.48
CA TYR A 152 -3.58 21.72 -7.07
C TYR A 152 -2.54 22.21 -6.05
N SER A 153 -2.99 22.76 -4.92
CA SER A 153 -2.14 23.18 -3.81
C SER A 153 -1.94 22.08 -2.77
N ASP A 154 -2.52 20.89 -2.98
CA ASP A 154 -2.34 19.74 -2.10
C ASP A 154 -0.85 19.42 -1.91
N TYR A 155 -0.53 18.90 -0.73
CA TYR A 155 0.86 18.70 -0.38
C TYR A 155 1.30 17.29 -0.75
N HIS A 156 2.34 17.20 -1.58
CA HIS A 156 2.93 15.93 -1.99
C HIS A 156 4.42 15.90 -1.64
N PHE A 157 4.92 14.74 -1.23
CA PHE A 157 6.36 14.52 -1.09
C PHE A 157 6.76 13.15 -1.61
N GLN A 158 7.88 13.11 -2.32
CA GLN A 158 8.44 11.90 -2.93
C GLN A 158 9.50 11.27 -2.02
N ILE A 159 9.51 9.95 -1.96
CA ILE A 159 10.57 9.17 -1.32
C ILE A 159 11.71 9.05 -2.34
N ASN A 160 12.65 9.99 -2.33
CA ASN A 160 13.76 10.00 -3.31
C ASN A 160 14.96 9.11 -2.89
N SER A 161 14.80 8.26 -1.87
CA SER A 161 15.91 7.53 -1.24
C SER A 161 15.50 6.08 -0.92
N PHE A 162 15.97 5.15 -1.75
CA PHE A 162 15.74 3.71 -1.62
C PHE A 162 17.01 2.89 -1.41
N GLU A 163 18.17 3.54 -1.30
CA GLU A 163 19.45 2.82 -1.23
C GLU A 163 19.52 1.90 0.00
N ASN A 164 18.81 2.24 1.09
CA ASN A 164 18.70 1.39 2.27
C ASN A 164 17.35 1.60 2.99
N LYS A 165 16.61 0.52 3.21
CA LYS A 165 15.37 0.49 4.00
C LYS A 165 15.53 1.11 5.39
N GLU A 166 16.68 0.92 6.04
CA GLU A 166 16.94 1.51 7.37
C GLU A 166 16.96 3.04 7.35
N ASN A 167 17.30 3.66 6.22
CA ASN A 167 17.31 5.12 6.08
C ASN A 167 15.91 5.71 5.89
N LEU A 168 14.94 4.89 5.46
CA LEU A 168 13.58 5.32 5.18
C LEU A 168 12.89 5.89 6.42
N LYS A 169 13.12 5.29 7.61
CA LYS A 169 12.55 5.81 8.87
C LYS A 169 13.07 7.21 9.23
N TYR A 170 14.33 7.53 8.87
CA TYR A 170 14.89 8.86 9.12
C TYR A 170 14.36 9.88 8.11
N PHE A 171 14.18 9.48 6.85
CA PHE A 171 13.50 10.31 5.85
C PHE A 171 12.07 10.66 6.28
N PHE A 172 11.31 9.66 6.76
CA PHE A 172 9.98 9.86 7.31
C PHE A 172 9.97 10.83 8.50
N ARG A 173 10.90 10.64 9.46
CA ARG A 173 11.06 11.57 10.58
C ARG A 173 11.27 13.01 10.11
N ASP A 174 12.18 13.22 9.17
CA ASP A 174 12.53 14.58 8.70
C ASP A 174 11.38 15.22 7.92
N THR A 175 10.64 14.42 7.15
CA THR A 175 9.42 14.86 6.47
C THR A 175 8.35 15.31 7.48
N ILE A 176 8.09 14.51 8.51
CA ILE A 176 7.12 14.87 9.55
C ILE A 176 7.53 16.18 10.23
N LYS A 177 8.82 16.36 10.55
CA LYS A 177 9.33 17.62 11.12
C LYS A 177 9.11 18.82 10.19
N HIS A 178 9.18 18.63 8.87
CA HIS A 178 8.85 19.68 7.92
C HIS A 178 7.34 19.99 7.88
N LEU A 179 6.50 18.96 7.95
CA LEU A 179 5.05 19.08 7.95
C LEU A 179 4.50 19.77 9.20
N ASP A 180 5.16 19.58 10.33
CA ASP A 180 4.78 20.17 11.60
C ASP A 180 4.74 21.72 11.58
N GLY A 181 5.53 22.35 10.71
CA GLY A 181 5.46 23.80 10.48
C GLY A 181 4.26 24.26 9.65
N LYS A 182 3.47 23.34 9.08
CA LYS A 182 2.34 23.67 8.19
C LYS A 182 1.08 23.92 9.00
N ARG A 183 0.38 25.00 8.64
CA ARG A 183 -0.84 25.42 9.36
C ARG A 183 -1.93 24.37 9.35
N TRP A 184 -2.02 23.53 8.32
CA TRP A 184 -3.06 22.50 8.16
C TRP A 184 -2.70 21.17 8.84
N TYR A 185 -1.48 21.02 9.35
CA TYR A 185 -1.03 19.77 9.95
C TYR A 185 -1.53 19.67 11.39
N CYS A 186 -2.38 18.67 11.66
CA CYS A 186 -3.01 18.42 12.95
C CYS A 186 -2.76 16.99 13.43
N GLU A 187 -3.22 16.67 14.65
CA GLU A 187 -3.01 15.37 15.28
C GLU A 187 -3.64 14.20 14.48
N GLU A 188 -4.82 14.41 13.91
CA GLU A 188 -5.53 13.39 13.13
C GLU A 188 -4.74 13.05 11.84
N ILE A 189 -4.32 14.06 11.07
CA ILE A 189 -3.47 13.88 9.88
C ILE A 189 -2.12 13.27 10.27
N HIS A 190 -1.56 13.68 11.40
CA HIS A 190 -0.30 13.13 11.92
C HIS A 190 -0.42 11.63 12.20
N ASN A 191 -1.47 11.19 12.89
CA ASN A 191 -1.71 9.79 13.21
C ASN A 191 -1.95 8.95 11.95
N ASP A 192 -2.74 9.47 11.01
CA ASP A 192 -2.97 8.86 9.71
C ASP A 192 -1.67 8.66 8.92
N LEU A 193 -0.82 9.69 8.90
CA LEU A 193 0.48 9.63 8.25
C LEU A 193 1.43 8.64 8.93
N LEU A 194 1.50 8.65 10.27
CA LEU A 194 2.30 7.69 11.02
C LEU A 194 1.88 6.24 10.74
N ASN A 195 0.58 5.97 10.72
CA ASN A 195 0.05 4.66 10.39
C ASN A 195 0.44 4.26 8.97
N LEU A 196 0.20 5.12 7.99
CA LEU A 196 0.51 4.80 6.60
C LEU A 196 2.01 4.58 6.41
N MET A 197 2.87 5.44 6.96
CA MET A 197 4.33 5.27 6.92
C MET A 197 4.80 3.94 7.53
N ASP A 198 4.22 3.52 8.65
CA ASP A 198 4.55 2.23 9.30
C ASP A 198 4.23 1.03 8.39
N PHE A 199 3.08 1.10 7.72
CA PHE A 199 2.65 0.09 6.77
C PHE A 199 3.50 0.10 5.50
N ILE A 200 3.70 1.27 4.88
CA ILE A 200 4.55 1.45 3.69
C ILE A 200 5.98 0.96 3.97
N TYR A 201 6.54 1.23 5.15
CA TYR A 201 7.88 0.74 5.52
C TYR A 201 8.02 -0.78 5.36
N ASN A 202 6.95 -1.53 5.63
CA ASN A 202 6.95 -2.99 5.52
C ASN A 202 6.56 -3.46 4.11
N ASP A 203 5.64 -2.77 3.45
CA ASP A 203 4.97 -3.26 2.25
C ASP A 203 5.57 -2.68 0.95
N ILE A 204 6.61 -1.83 1.02
CA ILE A 204 7.14 -1.04 -0.11
C ILE A 204 7.50 -1.89 -1.34
N ASP A 205 8.14 -3.04 -1.13
CA ASP A 205 8.57 -3.94 -2.20
C ASP A 205 7.38 -4.65 -2.87
N SER A 206 6.28 -4.80 -2.12
CA SER A 206 5.08 -5.52 -2.57
C SER A 206 4.23 -4.70 -3.53
N PHE A 207 4.29 -3.35 -3.49
CA PHE A 207 3.51 -2.51 -4.38
C PHE A 207 3.86 -2.70 -5.85
N SER A 208 5.12 -3.01 -6.16
CA SER A 208 5.57 -3.25 -7.54
C SER A 208 4.79 -4.38 -8.22
N ASN A 209 4.38 -5.40 -7.48
CA ASN A 209 3.58 -6.51 -8.00
C ASN A 209 2.13 -6.11 -8.23
N ILE A 210 1.58 -5.24 -7.38
CA ILE A 210 0.22 -4.73 -7.54
C ILE A 210 0.14 -3.84 -8.78
N LEU A 211 1.09 -2.92 -8.95
CA LEU A 211 1.13 -2.03 -10.11
C LEU A 211 1.19 -2.80 -11.43
N LYS A 212 1.91 -3.94 -11.49
CA LYS A 212 1.94 -4.79 -12.70
C LYS A 212 0.58 -5.38 -13.08
N GLN A 213 -0.34 -5.52 -12.14
CA GLN A 213 -1.70 -6.02 -12.40
C GLN A 213 -2.62 -4.92 -12.98
N TYR A 214 -2.22 -3.65 -12.83
CA TYR A 214 -2.99 -2.49 -13.25
C TYR A 214 -2.12 -1.58 -14.13
N PRO A 215 -1.83 -1.98 -15.38
CA PRO A 215 -1.21 -1.07 -16.34
C PRO A 215 -2.13 0.13 -16.62
N GLU A 216 -1.55 1.24 -17.09
CA GLU A 216 -2.24 2.53 -17.24
C GLU A 216 -3.52 2.41 -18.08
N GLU A 217 -3.51 1.61 -19.16
CA GLU A 217 -4.68 1.41 -20.01
C GLU A 217 -5.85 0.77 -19.24
N VAL A 218 -5.56 -0.18 -18.36
CA VAL A 218 -6.55 -0.84 -17.51
C VAL A 218 -7.09 0.14 -16.47
N ILE A 219 -6.21 0.95 -15.86
CA ILE A 219 -6.62 1.97 -14.90
C ILE A 219 -7.55 2.99 -15.58
N LYS A 220 -7.18 3.46 -16.76
CA LYS A 220 -7.97 4.40 -17.56
C LYS A 220 -9.35 3.85 -17.91
N GLU A 221 -9.43 2.60 -18.38
CA GLU A 221 -10.69 1.94 -18.68
C GLU A 221 -11.59 1.85 -17.44
N LYS A 222 -11.03 1.42 -16.31
CA LYS A 222 -11.75 1.32 -15.04
C LYS A 222 -12.30 2.67 -14.59
N TYR A 223 -11.49 3.73 -14.69
CA TYR A 223 -11.91 5.08 -14.35
C TYR A 223 -13.10 5.53 -15.21
N GLN A 224 -12.99 5.37 -16.54
CA GLN A 224 -14.04 5.80 -17.48
C GLN A 224 -15.37 5.09 -17.22
N ASN A 225 -15.34 3.78 -16.97
CA ASN A 225 -16.55 3.01 -16.66
C ASN A 225 -17.20 3.50 -15.36
N SER A 226 -16.44 3.69 -14.29
CA SER A 226 -16.95 4.16 -13.01
C SER A 226 -17.58 5.54 -13.08
N VAL A 227 -16.98 6.47 -13.84
CA VAL A 227 -17.54 7.80 -14.04
C VAL A 227 -18.83 7.73 -14.87
N SER A 228 -18.89 6.86 -15.89
CA SER A 228 -20.08 6.71 -16.73
C SER A 228 -21.31 6.18 -16.00
N ASP A 229 -21.11 5.34 -14.98
CA ASP A 229 -22.19 4.81 -14.14
C ASP A 229 -22.67 5.81 -13.09
N PHE A 230 -21.88 6.84 -12.76
CA PHE A 230 -22.28 7.92 -11.86
C PHE A 230 -23.26 8.92 -12.50
N PHE A 231 -23.28 8.99 -13.84
CA PHE A 231 -24.14 9.91 -14.61
C PHE A 231 -25.39 9.24 -15.23
N LYS A 232 -25.73 8.02 -14.82
CA LYS A 232 -26.99 7.33 -15.15
C LYS A 232 -27.94 7.35 -13.97
#